data_AF-A0A833ASQ4-F1
#
_entry.id   AF-A0A833ASQ4-F1
#
_cell.length_a   1.000
_cell.length_b   1.000
_cell.length_c   1.000
_cell.angle_alpha   90.00
_cell.angle_beta   90.00
_cell.angle_gamma   90.00
#
_symmetry.space_group_name_H-M   'P 1'
#
loop_
_entity.id
_entity.type
_entity.pdbx_description
1 polymer ?
#
loop_
_entity_poly.entity_id
_entity_poly.type
_entity_poly.pdbx_seq_one_letter_code
_entity_poly.pdbx_strand_id
1 'polypeptide(L)'
;MRIKNTGLTFYNGLKNIITGCRREHQTLRLVLKCFISRFFFMGFGTIYNSPLASAKNDGSRSTEKSTDSNEIKIELWKALLIPFLLWTLLVFLSLFWNYSYINRNTIELARDRGNSFFRQIELTRLWNTWHGGVYVPVTGKTQPNSYLKDPQRDLVTQEGTRLTKINPAYMTRQIAEISNQQNDIIVHLTSQNPVRPEHLPDSWEKIALKSFELGERDKIELIKKDSSQFFRYMAPVKMQESCLKCHYEAGRQVGTIRGGISILLPSHKLLAAQNKNKNNLLILHLFVYLVGTAFLLFFHSYASFHYTALVQSQKKAALAYRDALTGIANRRQFEETLDLEWRRAKRINAPISLVMIDIDHFKNFNDTYGHQAGDECLKKVAEVLNSTVTRPGDLAARYGGEEFAVILTTGNRGALLLAQKMRLKITKLRINLGFTQLEKHITISLGVATQYPAIESSPPKLIEEADKALYRAKNEGRNKTRYSGRELYMR
;
A
#
# COMPACT_ATOMS: atom_id res chain seq x y z
N MET A 1 -10.88 -21.17 -50.28
CA MET A 1 -10.48 -19.93 -50.99
C MET A 1 -10.64 -18.76 -50.02
N ARG A 2 -9.52 -18.12 -49.63
CA ARG A 2 -9.35 -16.79 -48.96
C ARG A 2 -10.42 -16.34 -47.95
N ILE A 3 -10.20 -16.38 -46.63
CA ILE A 3 -9.43 -15.40 -45.81
C ILE A 3 -9.25 -14.04 -46.52
N LYS A 4 -10.13 -13.08 -46.22
CA LYS A 4 -9.91 -11.62 -46.22
C LYS A 4 -11.23 -10.93 -45.82
N ASN A 5 -11.41 -10.57 -44.54
CA ASN A 5 -12.20 -9.39 -44.10
C ASN A 5 -12.33 -9.16 -42.58
N THR A 6 -11.56 -9.84 -41.73
CA THR A 6 -11.65 -9.63 -40.26
C THR A 6 -10.62 -8.64 -39.68
N GLY A 7 -9.78 -8.00 -40.52
CA GLY A 7 -8.75 -7.06 -40.06
C GLY A 7 -9.18 -5.60 -39.94
N LEU A 8 -10.19 -5.16 -40.70
CA LEU A 8 -10.53 -3.72 -40.80
C LEU A 8 -11.51 -3.25 -39.71
N THR A 9 -12.28 -4.16 -39.11
CA THR A 9 -13.22 -3.86 -38.02
C THR A 9 -12.54 -3.73 -36.65
N PHE A 10 -11.41 -4.42 -36.42
CA PHE A 10 -10.68 -4.33 -35.15
C PHE A 10 -9.82 -3.06 -35.06
N TYR A 11 -9.21 -2.63 -36.18
CA TYR A 11 -8.37 -1.43 -36.22
C TYR A 11 -9.18 -0.13 -36.05
N ASN A 12 -10.38 -0.05 -36.65
CA ASN A 12 -11.26 1.10 -36.48
C ASN A 12 -11.95 1.13 -35.11
N GLY A 13 -12.19 -0.03 -34.49
CA GLY A 13 -12.66 -0.13 -33.10
C GLY A 13 -11.64 0.37 -32.07
N LEU A 14 -10.36 0.01 -32.23
CA LEU A 14 -9.29 0.49 -31.35
C LEU A 14 -9.03 2.00 -31.50
N LYS A 15 -9.13 2.53 -32.73
CA LYS A 15 -8.91 3.97 -32.97
C LYS A 15 -9.96 4.83 -32.25
N ASN A 16 -11.23 4.39 -32.24
CA ASN A 16 -12.32 5.08 -31.54
C ASN A 16 -12.22 4.99 -30.01
N ILE A 17 -11.71 3.87 -29.47
CA ILE A 17 -11.41 3.74 -28.03
C ILE A 17 -10.25 4.68 -27.64
N ILE A 18 -9.21 4.79 -28.47
CA ILE A 18 -8.05 5.65 -28.18
C ILE A 18 -8.39 7.15 -28.31
N THR A 19 -9.28 7.55 -29.23
CA THR A 19 -9.72 8.96 -29.34
C THR A 19 -10.76 9.35 -28.29
N GLY A 20 -11.62 8.42 -27.83
CA GLY A 20 -12.53 8.65 -26.70
C GLY A 20 -11.79 8.76 -25.35
N CYS A 21 -10.69 8.03 -25.18
CA CYS A 21 -9.94 7.96 -23.92
C CYS A 21 -9.06 9.20 -23.62
N ARG A 22 -8.92 10.15 -24.56
CA ARG A 22 -8.12 11.38 -24.33
C ARG A 22 -8.74 12.37 -23.33
N ARG A 23 -10.06 12.34 -23.11
CA ARG A 23 -10.73 13.24 -22.14
C ARG A 23 -10.81 12.66 -20.72
N GLU A 24 -10.79 11.35 -20.53
CA GLU A 24 -10.86 10.71 -19.20
C GLU A 24 -9.50 10.61 -18.50
N HIS A 25 -8.39 10.79 -19.22
CA HIS A 25 -7.05 10.77 -18.61
C HIS A 25 -6.75 11.96 -17.68
N GLN A 26 -7.48 13.08 -17.75
CA GLN A 26 -7.30 14.18 -16.79
C GLN A 26 -7.96 13.85 -15.44
N THR A 27 -9.16 13.30 -15.44
CA THR A 27 -9.87 12.83 -14.25
C THR A 27 -9.17 11.62 -13.65
N LEU A 28 -8.73 10.65 -14.46
CA LEU A 28 -7.96 9.50 -13.96
C LEU A 28 -6.59 9.94 -13.44
N ARG A 29 -5.90 10.91 -14.05
CA ARG A 29 -4.65 11.48 -13.50
C ARG A 29 -4.87 12.28 -12.22
N LEU A 30 -5.99 12.99 -12.07
CA LEU A 30 -6.33 13.68 -10.83
C LEU A 30 -6.71 12.71 -9.73
N VAL A 31 -7.52 11.69 -10.05
CA VAL A 31 -7.89 10.63 -9.11
C VAL A 31 -6.64 9.84 -8.71
N LEU A 32 -5.76 9.47 -9.64
CA LEU A 32 -4.50 8.79 -9.33
C LEU A 32 -3.54 9.71 -8.56
N LYS A 33 -3.46 11.00 -8.87
CA LYS A 33 -2.67 11.97 -8.07
C LYS A 33 -3.23 12.15 -6.66
N CYS A 34 -4.55 12.22 -6.49
CA CYS A 34 -5.20 12.31 -5.18
C CYS A 34 -5.12 10.99 -4.41
N PHE A 35 -5.20 9.84 -5.09
CA PHE A 35 -5.05 8.52 -4.46
C PHE A 35 -3.61 8.32 -4.03
N ILE A 36 -2.62 8.63 -4.89
CA ILE A 36 -1.19 8.58 -4.55
C ILE A 36 -0.89 9.58 -3.42
N SER A 37 -1.43 10.81 -3.42
CA SER A 37 -1.16 11.78 -2.35
C SER A 37 -1.84 11.45 -1.02
N ARG A 38 -3.05 10.86 -1.03
CA ARG A 38 -3.75 10.44 0.21
C ARG A 38 -3.22 9.13 0.78
N PHE A 39 -2.85 8.16 -0.05
CA PHE A 39 -2.19 6.93 0.42
C PHE A 39 -0.78 7.22 0.98
N PHE A 40 -0.07 8.19 0.39
CA PHE A 40 1.18 8.73 0.96
C PHE A 40 1.00 9.36 2.34
N PHE A 41 -0.15 9.96 2.63
CA PHE A 41 -0.38 10.63 3.93
C PHE A 41 -0.96 9.70 5.00
N MET A 42 -1.84 8.75 4.65
CA MET A 42 -2.54 7.91 5.63
C MET A 42 -1.73 6.72 6.17
N GLY A 43 -0.71 6.23 5.45
CA GLY A 43 0.13 5.11 5.91
C GLY A 43 1.56 5.48 6.32
N PHE A 44 2.07 6.62 5.84
CA PHE A 44 3.49 7.01 6.01
C PHE A 44 3.67 8.26 6.87
N GLY A 45 2.62 9.05 7.12
CA GLY A 45 2.72 10.31 7.88
C GLY A 45 3.12 10.13 9.35
N THR A 46 2.90 8.95 9.93
CA THR A 46 3.15 8.70 11.36
C THR A 46 4.54 8.16 11.68
N ILE A 47 5.25 7.57 10.70
CA ILE A 47 6.59 7.00 10.89
C ILE A 47 7.69 7.94 10.37
N TYR A 48 7.36 8.84 9.43
CA TYR A 48 8.33 9.76 8.79
C TYR A 48 8.36 11.17 9.38
N ASN A 49 7.70 11.40 10.52
CA ASN A 49 7.98 12.57 11.37
C ASN A 49 9.25 12.29 12.18
N SER A 50 10.41 12.63 11.61
CA SER A 50 11.66 12.66 12.37
C SER A 50 11.74 13.91 13.27
N PRO A 51 12.52 13.89 14.38
CA PRO A 51 12.56 14.97 15.38
C PRO A 51 13.15 16.31 14.88
N LEU A 52 13.56 16.40 13.61
CA LEU A 52 14.28 17.55 13.07
C LEU A 52 13.41 18.81 12.91
N ALA A 53 12.08 18.68 12.96
CA ALA A 53 11.18 19.84 13.00
C ALA A 53 11.19 20.59 14.34
N SER A 54 11.83 20.05 15.40
CA SER A 54 11.93 20.67 16.72
C SER A 54 13.29 21.36 16.97
N ALA A 55 14.21 21.41 16.01
CA ALA A 55 15.48 22.11 16.16
C ALA A 55 15.33 23.64 15.97
N LYS A 56 14.54 24.27 16.84
CA LYS A 56 14.58 25.72 17.07
C LYS A 56 14.79 25.95 18.55
N ASN A 57 15.90 26.64 18.85
CA ASN A 57 16.26 27.18 20.16
C ASN A 57 16.38 26.17 21.30
N ASP A 58 17.56 25.55 21.42
CA ASP A 58 18.22 25.62 22.72
C ASP A 58 19.74 25.51 22.56
N GLY A 59 20.42 26.53 23.09
CA GLY A 59 21.86 26.57 23.20
C GLY A 59 22.31 25.67 24.32
N SER A 60 22.41 24.37 24.07
CA SER A 60 23.20 23.47 24.89
C SER A 60 23.87 22.43 24.01
N ARG A 61 25.10 22.09 24.41
CA ARG A 61 26.05 21.19 23.78
C ARG A 61 25.40 19.82 23.56
N SER A 62 24.71 19.62 22.44
CA SER A 62 24.21 18.31 22.03
C SER A 62 25.26 17.67 21.13
N THR A 63 25.75 16.52 21.59
CA THR A 63 26.52 15.58 20.79
C THR A 63 25.70 15.25 19.54
N GLU A 64 26.17 15.73 18.39
CA GLU A 64 25.64 15.39 17.08
C GLU A 64 25.87 13.88 16.89
N LYS A 65 24.89 13.06 17.34
CA LYS A 65 24.87 11.63 17.05
C LYS A 65 24.77 11.52 15.53
N SER A 66 25.90 11.24 14.89
CA SER A 66 25.95 10.78 13.51
C SER A 66 25.08 9.54 13.43
N THR A 67 23.81 9.69 13.03
CA THR A 67 22.92 8.56 12.79
C THR A 67 23.59 7.74 11.69
N ASP A 68 24.04 6.55 12.06
CA ASP A 68 24.86 5.74 11.17
C ASP A 68 24.02 5.38 9.94
N SER A 69 24.64 5.40 8.76
CA SER A 69 23.96 5.09 7.49
C SER A 69 23.25 3.72 7.52
N ASN A 70 23.73 2.82 8.39
CA ASN A 70 23.13 1.52 8.67
C ASN A 70 21.84 1.60 9.50
N GLU A 71 21.75 2.50 10.50
CA GLU A 71 20.53 2.69 11.30
C GLU A 71 19.37 3.18 10.42
N ILE A 72 19.64 4.11 9.50
CA ILE A 72 18.64 4.63 8.56
C ILE A 72 18.14 3.52 7.62
N LYS A 73 19.03 2.63 7.14
CA LYS A 73 18.63 1.49 6.31
C LYS A 73 17.74 0.52 7.08
N ILE A 74 18.05 0.21 8.33
CA ILE A 74 17.27 -0.71 9.17
C ILE A 74 15.84 -0.20 9.37
N GLU A 75 15.68 1.09 9.68
CA GLU A 75 14.35 1.70 9.86
C GLU A 75 13.52 1.73 8.56
N LEU A 76 14.18 1.97 7.41
CA LEU A 76 13.51 1.90 6.12
C LEU A 76 12.99 0.49 5.80
N TRP A 77 13.76 -0.56 6.09
CA TRP A 77 13.32 -1.95 5.86
C TRP A 77 12.16 -2.37 6.78
N LYS A 78 12.16 -1.91 8.04
CA LYS A 78 11.02 -2.11 8.96
C LYS A 78 9.73 -1.52 8.39
N ALA A 79 9.82 -0.40 7.68
CA ALA A 79 8.65 0.23 7.04
C ALA A 79 8.05 -0.62 5.89
N LEU A 80 8.79 -1.59 5.32
CA LEU A 80 8.28 -2.53 4.31
C LEU A 80 7.53 -3.72 4.94
N LEU A 81 7.83 -4.07 6.19
CA LEU A 81 7.28 -5.25 6.85
C LEU A 81 5.75 -5.22 6.94
N ILE A 82 5.18 -4.11 7.41
CA ILE A 82 3.72 -3.98 7.59
C ILE A 82 2.99 -4.06 6.23
N PRO A 83 3.35 -3.27 5.19
CA PRO A 83 2.74 -3.41 3.87
C PRO A 83 2.85 -4.82 3.28
N PHE A 84 4.00 -5.47 3.44
CA PHE A 84 4.22 -6.83 2.95
C PHE A 84 3.33 -7.86 3.67
N LEU A 85 3.20 -7.77 5.00
CA LEU A 85 2.30 -8.63 5.78
C LEU A 85 0.84 -8.41 5.41
N LEU A 86 0.41 -7.15 5.26
CA LEU A 86 -0.95 -6.81 4.84
C LEU A 86 -1.25 -7.34 3.43
N TRP A 87 -0.31 -7.21 2.50
CA TRP A 87 -0.42 -7.75 1.15
C TRP A 87 -0.56 -9.28 1.16
N THR A 88 0.29 -9.95 1.93
CA THR A 88 0.26 -11.42 2.08
C THR A 88 -1.07 -11.88 2.67
N LEU A 89 -1.54 -11.23 3.73
CA LEU A 89 -2.82 -11.55 4.37
C LEU A 89 -3.99 -11.35 3.41
N LEU A 90 -4.00 -10.26 2.64
CA LEU A 90 -5.06 -9.97 1.68
C LEU A 90 -5.14 -11.05 0.59
N VAL A 91 -4.01 -11.41 -0.01
CA VAL A 91 -3.96 -12.46 -1.04
C VAL A 91 -4.38 -13.82 -0.46
N PHE A 92 -3.93 -14.14 0.75
CA PHE A 92 -4.30 -15.39 1.43
C PHE A 92 -5.80 -15.47 1.72
N LEU A 93 -6.40 -14.41 2.27
CA LEU A 93 -7.84 -14.37 2.56
C LEU A 93 -8.67 -14.49 1.27
N SER A 94 -8.26 -13.80 0.20
CA SER A 94 -8.86 -13.94 -1.13
C SER A 94 -8.79 -15.39 -1.63
N LEU A 95 -7.61 -16.02 -1.55
CA LEU A 95 -7.41 -17.40 -1.98
C LEU A 95 -8.29 -18.36 -1.17
N PHE A 96 -8.27 -18.23 0.15
CA PHE A 96 -9.04 -19.08 1.07
C PHE A 96 -10.55 -18.97 0.82
N TRP A 97 -11.05 -17.75 0.63
CA TRP A 97 -12.46 -17.49 0.33
C TRP A 97 -12.87 -18.15 -0.99
N ASN A 98 -12.11 -17.91 -2.06
CA ASN A 98 -12.41 -18.45 -3.38
C ASN A 98 -12.27 -19.98 -3.43
N TYR A 99 -11.28 -20.55 -2.74
CA TYR A 99 -11.10 -21.99 -2.65
C TYR A 99 -12.29 -22.66 -1.94
N SER A 100 -12.74 -22.06 -0.83
CA SER A 100 -13.92 -22.52 -0.09
C SER A 100 -15.21 -22.37 -0.90
N TYR A 101 -15.33 -21.29 -1.67
CA TYR A 101 -16.45 -21.04 -2.57
C TYR A 101 -16.55 -22.12 -3.66
N ILE A 102 -15.43 -22.47 -4.30
CA ILE A 102 -15.39 -23.56 -5.30
C ILE A 102 -15.83 -24.89 -4.68
N ASN A 103 -15.39 -25.20 -3.44
CA ASN A 103 -15.81 -26.42 -2.75
C ASN A 103 -17.32 -26.49 -2.52
N ARG A 104 -17.90 -25.42 -1.96
CA ARG A 104 -19.35 -25.35 -1.69
C ARG A 104 -20.16 -25.43 -2.98
N ASN A 105 -19.78 -24.67 -4.00
CA ASN A 105 -20.48 -24.67 -5.28
C ASN A 105 -20.46 -26.02 -5.99
N THR A 106 -19.37 -26.80 -5.88
CA THR A 106 -19.35 -28.15 -6.45
C THR A 106 -20.38 -29.07 -5.78
N ILE A 107 -20.56 -28.97 -4.46
CA ILE A 107 -21.56 -29.75 -3.72
C ILE A 107 -22.97 -29.28 -4.08
N GLU A 108 -23.22 -27.97 -4.14
CA GLU A 108 -24.52 -27.43 -4.55
C GLU A 108 -24.89 -27.85 -5.98
N LEU A 109 -23.95 -27.79 -6.92
CA LEU A 109 -24.18 -28.25 -8.29
C LEU A 109 -24.51 -29.75 -8.35
N ALA A 110 -23.86 -30.57 -7.51
CA ALA A 110 -24.21 -31.98 -7.37
C ALA A 110 -25.61 -32.18 -6.77
N ARG A 111 -25.98 -31.39 -5.76
CA ARG A 111 -27.32 -31.39 -5.14
C ARG A 111 -28.39 -31.01 -6.17
N ASP A 112 -28.20 -29.95 -6.93
CA ASP A 112 -29.14 -29.49 -7.95
C ASP A 112 -29.34 -30.54 -9.06
N ARG A 113 -28.26 -31.21 -9.46
CA ARG A 113 -28.34 -32.33 -10.42
C ARG A 113 -29.12 -33.51 -9.85
N GLY A 114 -28.88 -33.87 -8.59
CA GLY A 114 -29.61 -34.91 -7.88
C GLY A 114 -31.10 -34.58 -7.74
N ASN A 115 -31.42 -33.36 -7.30
CA ASN A 115 -32.78 -32.85 -7.19
C ASN A 115 -33.50 -32.82 -8.55
N SER A 116 -32.83 -32.36 -9.61
CA SER A 116 -33.42 -32.34 -10.96
C SER A 116 -33.80 -33.74 -11.44
N PHE A 117 -32.93 -34.72 -11.21
CA PHE A 117 -33.19 -36.11 -11.56
C PHE A 117 -34.31 -36.72 -10.69
N PHE A 118 -34.29 -36.44 -9.39
CA PHE A 118 -35.36 -36.83 -8.47
C PHE A 118 -36.72 -36.26 -8.91
N ARG A 119 -36.79 -34.97 -9.23
CA ARG A 119 -38.01 -34.30 -9.70
C ARG A 119 -38.52 -34.89 -11.01
N GLN A 120 -37.64 -35.26 -11.93
CA GLN A 120 -38.02 -35.94 -13.15
C GLN A 120 -38.69 -37.30 -12.85
N ILE A 121 -38.14 -38.09 -11.92
CA ILE A 121 -38.77 -39.34 -11.47
C ILE A 121 -40.12 -39.05 -10.80
N GLU A 122 -40.20 -38.06 -9.91
CA GLU A 122 -41.43 -37.69 -9.21
C GLU A 122 -42.55 -37.27 -10.18
N LEU A 123 -42.25 -36.43 -11.17
CA LEU A 123 -43.19 -36.00 -12.21
C LEU A 123 -43.66 -37.17 -13.05
N THR A 124 -42.75 -38.07 -13.45
CA THR A 124 -43.12 -39.27 -14.21
C THR A 124 -44.02 -40.19 -13.39
N ARG A 125 -43.76 -40.30 -12.08
CA ARG A 125 -44.61 -41.09 -11.16
C ARG A 125 -46.00 -40.48 -11.02
N LEU A 126 -46.07 -39.16 -10.89
CA LEU A 126 -47.35 -38.44 -10.81
C LEU A 126 -48.15 -38.61 -12.10
N TRP A 127 -47.51 -38.50 -13.27
CA TRP A 127 -48.14 -38.78 -14.56
C TRP A 127 -48.71 -40.20 -14.62
N ASN A 128 -47.95 -41.21 -14.20
CA ASN A 128 -48.44 -42.60 -14.14
C ASN A 128 -49.63 -42.75 -13.17
N THR A 129 -49.59 -42.07 -12.02
CA THR A 129 -50.69 -42.03 -11.05
C THR A 129 -51.96 -41.41 -11.67
N TRP A 130 -51.86 -40.32 -12.44
CA TRP A 130 -53.01 -39.70 -13.12
C TRP A 130 -53.73 -40.63 -14.09
N HIS A 131 -53.00 -41.58 -14.69
CA HIS A 131 -53.58 -42.60 -15.57
C HIS A 131 -54.04 -43.87 -14.83
N GLY A 132 -53.89 -43.93 -13.50
CA GLY A 132 -54.24 -45.12 -12.71
C GLY A 132 -53.32 -46.33 -12.94
N GLY A 133 -52.21 -46.15 -13.66
CA GLY A 133 -51.31 -47.19 -14.16
C GLY A 133 -51.36 -47.33 -15.69
N VAL A 134 -50.25 -47.77 -16.30
CA VAL A 134 -50.16 -47.97 -17.75
C VAL A 134 -50.02 -49.45 -18.07
N TYR A 135 -50.83 -49.98 -18.99
CA TYR A 135 -50.70 -51.35 -19.45
C TYR A 135 -49.62 -51.46 -20.53
N VAL A 136 -48.74 -52.45 -20.39
CA VAL A 136 -47.67 -52.74 -21.35
C VAL A 136 -47.62 -54.24 -21.66
N PRO A 137 -47.14 -54.64 -22.85
CA PRO A 137 -46.96 -56.05 -23.18
C PRO A 137 -46.05 -56.78 -22.20
N VAL A 138 -46.42 -58.01 -21.86
CA VAL A 138 -45.55 -58.92 -21.12
C VAL A 138 -44.44 -59.39 -22.07
N THR A 139 -43.19 -59.13 -21.68
CA THR A 139 -41.98 -59.50 -22.44
C THR A 139 -40.94 -60.12 -21.52
N GLY A 140 -39.86 -60.67 -22.06
CA GLY A 140 -38.74 -61.17 -21.25
C GLY A 140 -38.20 -60.13 -20.24
N LYS A 141 -38.23 -58.84 -20.60
CA LYS A 141 -37.78 -57.73 -19.74
C LYS A 141 -38.88 -57.18 -18.82
N THR A 142 -40.15 -57.34 -19.20
CA THR A 142 -41.29 -56.77 -18.46
C THR A 142 -42.25 -57.89 -18.06
N GLN A 143 -42.13 -58.32 -16.81
CA GLN A 143 -42.93 -59.40 -16.23
C GLN A 143 -44.04 -58.85 -15.33
N PRO A 144 -45.19 -59.54 -15.19
CA PRO A 144 -46.22 -59.17 -14.24
C PRO A 144 -45.67 -58.96 -12.82
N ASN A 145 -46.06 -57.86 -12.18
CA ASN A 145 -45.59 -57.56 -10.82
C ASN A 145 -46.36 -58.38 -9.77
N SER A 146 -45.75 -59.45 -9.27
CA SER A 146 -46.35 -60.32 -8.24
C SER A 146 -46.76 -59.59 -6.94
N TYR A 147 -46.13 -58.46 -6.62
CA TYR A 147 -46.42 -57.67 -5.43
C TYR A 147 -47.57 -56.66 -5.60
N LEU A 148 -48.10 -56.48 -6.82
CA LEU A 148 -49.21 -55.57 -7.08
C LEU A 148 -50.54 -56.27 -6.86
N LYS A 149 -51.22 -55.92 -5.76
CA LYS A 149 -52.57 -56.40 -5.42
C LYS A 149 -53.64 -55.55 -6.12
N ASP A 150 -53.82 -55.77 -7.42
CA ASP A 150 -54.84 -55.10 -8.23
C ASP A 150 -55.60 -56.17 -9.05
N PRO A 151 -56.94 -56.28 -8.95
CA PRO A 151 -57.70 -57.29 -9.69
C PRO A 151 -57.57 -57.16 -11.21
N GLN A 152 -57.30 -55.95 -11.71
CA GLN A 152 -57.05 -55.66 -13.11
C GLN A 152 -55.55 -55.52 -13.40
N ARG A 153 -54.69 -56.22 -12.65
CA ARG A 153 -53.23 -56.16 -12.86
C ARG A 153 -52.84 -56.63 -14.25
N ASP A 154 -53.37 -57.78 -14.67
CA ASP A 154 -53.04 -58.40 -15.96
C ASP A 154 -54.29 -58.52 -16.80
N LEU A 155 -54.17 -58.20 -18.09
CA LEU A 155 -55.25 -58.26 -19.07
C LEU A 155 -54.78 -59.03 -20.30
N VAL A 156 -55.73 -59.53 -21.08
CA VAL A 156 -55.47 -60.12 -22.41
C VAL A 156 -56.33 -59.36 -23.42
N THR A 157 -55.72 -58.86 -24.50
CA THR A 157 -56.46 -58.20 -25.58
C THR A 157 -57.28 -59.20 -26.38
N GLN A 158 -58.21 -58.73 -27.21
CA GLN A 158 -58.98 -59.60 -28.12
C GLN A 158 -58.08 -60.36 -29.11
N GLU A 159 -56.92 -59.78 -29.45
CA GLU A 159 -55.88 -60.37 -30.30
C GLU A 159 -54.96 -61.34 -29.53
N GLY A 160 -55.22 -61.60 -28.25
CA GLY A 160 -54.45 -62.53 -27.42
C GLY A 160 -53.16 -61.96 -26.81
N THR A 161 -52.90 -60.65 -26.95
CA THR A 161 -51.71 -60.03 -26.35
C THR A 161 -51.88 -59.92 -24.83
N ARG A 162 -50.93 -60.49 -24.07
CA ARG A 162 -50.91 -60.34 -22.60
C ARG A 162 -50.33 -58.99 -22.20
N LEU A 163 -51.07 -58.23 -21.42
CA LEU A 163 -50.67 -56.94 -20.87
C LEU A 163 -50.56 -57.02 -19.35
N THR A 164 -49.63 -56.27 -18.78
CA THR A 164 -49.52 -56.08 -17.32
C THR A 164 -49.47 -54.60 -16.96
N LYS A 165 -50.06 -54.25 -15.82
CA LYS A 165 -50.17 -52.89 -15.31
C LYS A 165 -48.86 -52.44 -14.67
N ILE A 166 -48.29 -51.37 -15.20
CA ILE A 166 -47.13 -50.66 -14.64
C ILE A 166 -47.62 -49.51 -13.79
N ASN A 167 -47.66 -49.73 -12.47
CA ASN A 167 -47.95 -48.69 -11.49
C ASN A 167 -46.71 -47.79 -11.24
N PRO A 168 -46.84 -46.65 -10.53
CA PRO A 168 -45.73 -45.72 -10.33
C PRO A 168 -44.50 -46.34 -9.65
N ALA A 169 -44.72 -47.26 -8.71
CA ALA A 169 -43.63 -47.96 -8.02
C ALA A 169 -42.87 -48.92 -8.96
N TYR A 170 -43.59 -49.69 -9.78
CA TYR A 170 -42.96 -50.58 -10.75
C TYR A 170 -42.25 -49.79 -11.85
N MET A 171 -42.84 -48.68 -12.31
CA MET A 171 -42.21 -47.78 -13.27
C MET A 171 -40.88 -47.23 -12.76
N THR A 172 -40.82 -46.70 -11.52
CA THR A 172 -39.56 -46.20 -10.93
C THR A 172 -38.51 -47.28 -10.84
N ARG A 173 -38.89 -48.52 -10.53
CA ARG A 173 -37.97 -49.66 -10.53
C ARG A 173 -37.39 -49.91 -11.91
N GLN A 174 -38.21 -49.93 -12.97
CA GLN A 174 -37.71 -50.13 -14.33
C GLN A 174 -36.78 -48.99 -14.78
N ILE A 175 -37.11 -47.73 -14.43
CA ILE A 175 -36.22 -46.58 -14.69
C ILE A 175 -34.88 -46.77 -13.97
N ALA A 176 -34.90 -47.22 -12.71
CA ALA A 176 -33.69 -47.51 -11.95
C ALA A 176 -32.86 -48.64 -12.58
N GLU A 177 -33.50 -49.74 -12.99
CA GLU A 177 -32.85 -50.87 -13.67
C GLU A 177 -32.17 -50.42 -14.98
N ILE A 178 -32.85 -49.62 -15.80
CA ILE A 178 -32.30 -49.06 -17.05
C ILE A 178 -31.13 -48.12 -16.77
N SER A 179 -31.29 -47.20 -15.81
CA SER A 179 -30.26 -46.23 -15.42
C SER A 179 -28.99 -46.93 -14.89
N ASN A 180 -29.18 -47.97 -14.08
CA ASN A 180 -28.09 -48.77 -13.51
C ASN A 180 -27.34 -49.54 -14.60
N GLN A 181 -28.03 -50.06 -15.62
CA GLN A 181 -27.39 -50.76 -16.76
C GLN A 181 -26.51 -49.85 -17.62
N GLN A 182 -26.83 -48.56 -17.71
CA GLN A 182 -26.04 -47.58 -18.46
C GLN A 182 -24.86 -47.01 -17.65
N ASN A 183 -24.69 -47.39 -16.38
CA ASN A 183 -23.62 -46.95 -15.47
C ASN A 183 -23.46 -45.42 -15.28
N ASP A 184 -24.44 -44.63 -15.71
CA ASP A 184 -24.35 -43.18 -15.63
C ASP A 184 -24.89 -42.63 -14.30
N ILE A 185 -25.98 -43.17 -13.78
CA ILE A 185 -26.61 -42.74 -12.53
C ILE A 185 -27.19 -43.97 -11.86
N ILE A 186 -26.85 -44.22 -10.60
CA ILE A 186 -27.41 -45.36 -9.85
C ILE A 186 -28.59 -44.88 -9.02
N VAL A 187 -29.75 -45.51 -9.19
CA VAL A 187 -30.98 -45.15 -8.48
C VAL A 187 -31.39 -46.29 -7.56
N HIS A 188 -31.71 -45.96 -6.32
CA HIS A 188 -32.20 -46.90 -5.33
C HIS A 188 -33.46 -46.34 -4.65
N LEU A 189 -34.58 -47.03 -4.82
CA LEU A 189 -35.81 -46.73 -4.12
C LEU A 189 -35.80 -47.46 -2.77
N THR A 190 -35.93 -46.72 -1.68
CA THR A 190 -35.74 -47.28 -0.33
C THR A 190 -36.84 -46.84 0.64
N SER A 191 -37.14 -47.67 1.64
CA SER A 191 -38.16 -47.38 2.66
C SER A 191 -37.92 -48.16 3.94
N GLN A 192 -38.28 -47.60 5.10
CA GLN A 192 -38.17 -48.30 6.39
C GLN A 192 -38.97 -49.63 6.40
N ASN A 193 -40.14 -49.64 5.74
CA ASN A 193 -41.01 -50.81 5.63
C ASN A 193 -41.31 -51.09 4.14
N PRO A 194 -40.38 -51.69 3.37
CA PRO A 194 -40.57 -51.90 1.94
C PRO A 194 -41.40 -53.16 1.67
N VAL A 195 -42.15 -53.19 0.55
CA VAL A 195 -42.85 -54.42 0.10
C VAL A 195 -41.84 -55.49 -0.35
N ARG A 196 -40.70 -55.04 -0.88
CA ARG A 196 -39.60 -55.90 -1.36
C ARG A 196 -38.42 -55.79 -0.41
N PRO A 197 -37.87 -56.89 0.12
CA PRO A 197 -36.73 -56.85 1.04
C PRO A 197 -35.48 -56.15 0.46
N GLU A 198 -35.28 -56.23 -0.85
CA GLU A 198 -34.17 -55.58 -1.57
C GLU A 198 -34.14 -54.04 -1.45
N HIS A 199 -35.27 -53.42 -1.07
CA HIS A 199 -35.40 -51.96 -0.91
C HIS A 199 -35.23 -51.51 0.55
N LEU A 200 -34.62 -52.35 1.39
CA LEU A 200 -34.28 -51.97 2.75
C LEU A 200 -33.17 -50.91 2.75
N PRO A 201 -33.28 -49.85 3.57
CA PRO A 201 -32.29 -48.80 3.63
C PRO A 201 -30.99 -49.29 4.27
N ASP A 202 -29.88 -48.84 3.71
CA ASP A 202 -28.59 -48.95 4.40
C ASP A 202 -28.51 -47.98 5.60
N SER A 203 -27.38 -47.98 6.31
CA SER A 203 -27.19 -47.13 7.48
C SER A 203 -27.35 -45.64 7.19
N TRP A 204 -26.88 -45.16 6.03
CA TRP A 204 -26.98 -43.76 5.64
C TRP A 204 -28.41 -43.39 5.23
N GLU A 205 -29.05 -44.24 4.43
CA GLU A 205 -30.44 -44.06 3.99
C GLU A 205 -31.40 -44.06 5.18
N LYS A 206 -31.16 -44.90 6.20
CA LYS A 206 -31.94 -44.88 7.46
C LYS A 206 -31.86 -43.52 8.15
N ILE A 207 -30.67 -42.92 8.20
CA ILE A 207 -30.47 -41.60 8.82
C ILE A 207 -31.15 -40.53 7.97
N ALA A 208 -31.02 -40.58 6.65
CA ALA A 208 -31.69 -39.65 5.74
C ALA A 208 -33.22 -39.71 5.86
N LEU A 209 -33.81 -40.91 5.87
CA LEU A 209 -35.25 -41.09 6.04
C LEU A 209 -35.78 -40.47 7.33
N LYS A 210 -35.06 -40.67 8.44
CA LYS A 210 -35.41 -40.04 9.72
C LYS A 210 -35.29 -38.53 9.68
N SER A 211 -34.28 -37.98 9.01
CA SER A 211 -34.12 -36.52 8.93
C SER A 211 -35.21 -35.87 8.07
N PHE A 212 -35.70 -36.57 7.05
CA PHE A 212 -36.85 -36.10 6.27
C PHE A 212 -38.14 -36.06 7.10
N GLU A 213 -38.36 -37.02 8.01
CA GLU A 213 -39.49 -36.99 8.97
C GLU A 213 -39.44 -35.77 9.89
N LEU A 214 -38.24 -35.22 10.12
CA LEU A 214 -38.01 -33.98 10.87
C LEU A 214 -38.08 -32.71 10.01
N GLY A 215 -38.36 -32.82 8.71
CA GLY A 215 -38.56 -31.69 7.80
C GLY A 215 -37.39 -31.33 6.88
N GLU A 216 -36.29 -32.10 6.88
CA GLU A 216 -35.23 -31.91 5.89
C GLU A 216 -35.74 -32.20 4.47
N ARG A 217 -35.26 -31.40 3.49
CA ARG A 217 -35.72 -31.49 2.09
C ARG A 217 -34.96 -32.54 1.28
N ASP A 218 -33.66 -32.65 1.52
CA ASP A 218 -32.76 -33.58 0.85
C ASP A 218 -31.50 -33.78 1.69
N LYS A 219 -30.71 -34.78 1.30
CA LYS A 219 -29.40 -35.06 1.87
C LYS A 219 -28.40 -35.35 0.76
N ILE A 220 -27.17 -34.88 0.92
CA ILE A 220 -26.08 -35.16 -0.02
C ILE A 220 -24.78 -35.44 0.71
N GLU A 221 -24.00 -36.39 0.18
CA GLU A 221 -22.63 -36.67 0.62
C GLU A 221 -21.74 -37.13 -0.52
N LEU A 222 -20.42 -37.00 -0.35
CA LEU A 222 -19.43 -37.59 -1.26
C LEU A 222 -18.98 -38.94 -0.68
N ILE A 223 -19.21 -40.01 -1.40
CA ILE A 223 -18.82 -41.37 -1.01
C ILE A 223 -17.79 -41.95 -1.98
N LYS A 224 -17.07 -42.98 -1.52
CA LYS A 224 -16.20 -43.80 -2.34
C LYS A 224 -16.80 -45.20 -2.47
N LYS A 225 -16.95 -45.68 -3.71
CA LYS A 225 -17.47 -47.00 -4.05
C LYS A 225 -16.64 -47.59 -5.19
N ASP A 226 -16.11 -48.80 -5.01
CA ASP A 226 -15.36 -49.56 -6.02
C ASP A 226 -14.30 -48.71 -6.74
N SER A 227 -13.43 -48.07 -5.95
CA SER A 227 -12.36 -47.15 -6.39
C SER A 227 -12.80 -45.82 -7.02
N SER A 228 -14.10 -45.65 -7.28
CA SER A 228 -14.70 -44.42 -7.82
C SER A 228 -15.36 -43.58 -6.73
N GLN A 229 -15.47 -42.28 -6.97
CA GLN A 229 -16.18 -41.37 -6.06
C GLN A 229 -17.55 -40.98 -6.64
N PHE A 230 -18.56 -40.90 -5.79
CA PHE A 230 -19.92 -40.53 -6.16
C PHE A 230 -20.48 -39.49 -5.20
N PHE A 231 -21.25 -38.55 -5.73
CA PHE A 231 -22.15 -37.77 -4.90
C PHE A 231 -23.43 -38.57 -4.70
N ARG A 232 -23.72 -38.97 -3.46
CA ARG A 232 -24.95 -39.65 -3.09
C ARG A 232 -25.95 -38.60 -2.64
N TYR A 233 -26.99 -38.40 -3.44
CA TYR A 233 -28.11 -37.52 -3.16
C TYR A 233 -29.34 -38.35 -2.77
N MET A 234 -30.15 -37.87 -1.84
CA MET A 234 -31.43 -38.51 -1.50
C MET A 234 -32.48 -37.48 -1.13
N ALA A 235 -33.71 -37.72 -1.58
CA ALA A 235 -34.87 -36.92 -1.23
C ALA A 235 -36.09 -37.80 -0.88
N PRO A 236 -37.02 -37.30 -0.04
CA PRO A 236 -38.17 -38.06 0.43
C PRO A 236 -39.25 -38.20 -0.65
N VAL A 237 -39.81 -39.39 -0.76
CA VAL A 237 -41.03 -39.66 -1.53
C VAL A 237 -42.22 -39.62 -0.60
N LYS A 238 -43.18 -38.75 -0.89
CA LYS A 238 -44.44 -38.65 -0.14
C LYS A 238 -45.43 -39.72 -0.57
N MET A 239 -46.28 -40.15 0.35
CA MET A 239 -47.41 -41.02 0.04
C MET A 239 -48.41 -40.31 -0.87
N GLN A 240 -48.87 -41.03 -1.88
CA GLN A 240 -49.95 -40.65 -2.80
C GLN A 240 -51.12 -41.61 -2.63
N GLU A 241 -52.29 -41.29 -3.17
CA GLU A 241 -53.46 -42.19 -3.14
C GLU A 241 -53.15 -43.57 -3.74
N SER A 242 -52.37 -43.62 -4.83
CA SER A 242 -51.94 -44.87 -5.46
C SER A 242 -51.13 -45.78 -4.52
N CYS A 243 -50.51 -45.23 -3.47
CA CYS A 243 -49.75 -46.01 -2.49
C CYS A 243 -50.66 -46.88 -1.62
N LEU A 244 -51.91 -46.47 -1.37
CA LEU A 244 -52.83 -47.19 -0.49
C LEU A 244 -53.21 -48.57 -1.04
N LYS A 245 -53.12 -48.78 -2.35
CA LYS A 245 -53.36 -50.09 -3.00
C LYS A 245 -52.39 -51.19 -2.56
N CYS A 246 -51.19 -50.82 -2.12
CA CYS A 246 -50.16 -51.77 -1.67
C CYS A 246 -49.73 -51.56 -0.22
N HIS A 247 -50.04 -50.41 0.39
CA HIS A 247 -49.62 -50.00 1.73
C HIS A 247 -50.82 -49.69 2.64
N TYR A 248 -51.83 -50.54 2.61
CA TYR A 248 -53.00 -50.43 3.48
C TYR A 248 -52.63 -50.84 4.91
N GLU A 249 -52.00 -49.93 5.65
CA GLU A 249 -51.76 -50.04 7.09
C GLU A 249 -52.49 -48.90 7.81
N ALA A 250 -53.08 -49.20 8.97
CA ALA A 250 -53.79 -48.21 9.77
C ALA A 250 -52.86 -47.07 10.22
N GLY A 251 -53.28 -45.82 10.00
CA GLY A 251 -52.61 -44.61 10.51
C GLY A 251 -51.74 -43.83 9.53
N ARG A 252 -51.57 -44.29 8.28
CA ARG A 252 -50.73 -43.60 7.28
C ARG A 252 -51.56 -42.72 6.34
N GLN A 253 -51.31 -41.40 6.37
CA GLN A 253 -52.04 -40.39 5.59
C GLN A 253 -51.31 -39.98 4.31
N VAL A 254 -52.05 -39.67 3.24
CA VAL A 254 -51.50 -39.07 2.01
C VAL A 254 -50.70 -37.82 2.38
N GLY A 255 -49.54 -37.64 1.76
CA GLY A 255 -48.61 -36.54 2.05
C GLY A 255 -47.52 -36.85 3.09
N THR A 256 -47.67 -37.91 3.90
CA THR A 256 -46.61 -38.38 4.82
C THR A 256 -45.45 -39.03 4.06
N ILE A 257 -44.27 -39.13 4.68
CA ILE A 257 -43.10 -39.72 4.04
C ILE A 257 -43.27 -41.23 3.93
N ARG A 258 -43.20 -41.73 2.70
CA ARG A 258 -43.27 -43.16 2.40
C ARG A 258 -41.90 -43.83 2.43
N GLY A 259 -40.90 -43.11 1.96
CA GLY A 259 -39.56 -43.60 1.71
C GLY A 259 -38.73 -42.51 1.05
N GLY A 260 -37.69 -42.89 0.32
CA GLY A 260 -36.87 -41.94 -0.42
C GLY A 260 -36.27 -42.57 -1.67
N ILE A 261 -35.78 -41.71 -2.56
CA ILE A 261 -35.04 -42.12 -3.74
C ILE A 261 -33.61 -41.64 -3.54
N SER A 262 -32.68 -42.60 -3.47
CA SER A 262 -31.24 -42.42 -3.36
C SER A 262 -30.64 -42.48 -4.75
N ILE A 263 -29.79 -41.51 -5.09
CA ILE A 263 -29.23 -41.27 -6.42
C ILE A 263 -27.73 -41.12 -6.27
N LEU A 264 -26.94 -42.02 -6.86
CA LEU A 264 -25.49 -41.87 -6.94
C LEU A 264 -25.11 -41.23 -8.28
N LEU A 265 -24.49 -40.06 -8.19
CA LEU A 265 -24.02 -39.26 -9.32
C LEU A 265 -22.50 -39.42 -9.47
N PRO A 266 -21.97 -39.77 -10.65
CA PRO A 266 -20.53 -39.85 -10.89
C PRO A 266 -19.86 -38.50 -10.62
N SER A 267 -18.86 -38.51 -9.75
CA SER A 267 -18.18 -37.26 -9.33
C SER A 267 -17.05 -36.84 -10.28
N HIS A 268 -16.52 -37.75 -11.13
CA HIS A 268 -15.29 -37.54 -11.89
C HIS A 268 -15.29 -36.24 -12.73
N LYS A 269 -16.37 -35.92 -13.45
CA LYS A 269 -16.45 -34.68 -14.25
C LYS A 269 -16.50 -33.43 -13.37
N LEU A 270 -17.28 -33.49 -12.29
CA LEU A 270 -17.43 -32.37 -11.35
C LEU A 270 -16.12 -32.09 -10.60
N LEU A 271 -15.47 -33.14 -10.10
CA LEU A 271 -14.19 -33.02 -9.37
C LEU A 271 -13.03 -32.67 -10.31
N ALA A 272 -13.01 -33.16 -11.55
CA ALA A 272 -12.01 -32.74 -12.54
C ALA A 272 -12.14 -31.25 -12.88
N ALA A 273 -13.37 -30.76 -13.10
CA ALA A 273 -13.64 -29.33 -13.29
C ALA A 273 -13.26 -28.50 -12.05
N GLN A 274 -13.60 -29.00 -10.85
CA GLN A 274 -13.24 -28.38 -9.58
C GLN A 274 -11.71 -28.25 -9.45
N ASN A 275 -10.96 -29.34 -9.68
CA ASN A 275 -9.50 -29.36 -9.58
C ASN A 275 -8.85 -28.44 -10.62
N LYS A 276 -9.35 -28.42 -11.85
CA LYS A 276 -8.89 -27.47 -12.88
C LYS A 276 -9.09 -26.02 -12.44
N ASN A 277 -10.25 -25.69 -11.89
CA ASN A 277 -10.53 -24.34 -11.39
C ASN A 277 -9.65 -23.97 -10.18
N LYS A 278 -9.41 -24.91 -9.26
CA LYS A 278 -8.50 -24.72 -8.12
C LYS A 278 -7.06 -24.47 -8.58
N ASN A 279 -6.57 -25.24 -9.55
CA ASN A 279 -5.21 -25.06 -10.08
C ASN A 279 -5.05 -23.69 -10.75
N ASN A 280 -6.03 -23.30 -11.59
CA ASN A 280 -6.04 -21.97 -12.22
C ASN A 280 -6.07 -20.85 -11.17
N LEU A 281 -6.88 -21.02 -10.11
CA LEU A 281 -6.97 -20.09 -9.00
C LEU A 281 -5.62 -19.93 -8.29
N LEU A 282 -4.93 -21.04 -8.00
CA LEU A 282 -3.61 -21.03 -7.36
C LEU A 282 -2.56 -20.32 -8.22
N ILE A 283 -2.51 -20.63 -9.52
CA ILE A 283 -1.57 -19.99 -10.47
C ILE A 283 -1.83 -18.48 -10.54
N LEU A 284 -3.09 -18.06 -10.64
CA LEU A 284 -3.46 -16.65 -10.68
C LEU A 284 -3.08 -15.93 -9.38
N HIS A 285 -3.35 -16.52 -8.22
CA HIS A 285 -3.00 -15.92 -6.93
C HIS A 285 -1.49 -15.85 -6.73
N LEU A 286 -0.74 -16.86 -7.17
CA LEU A 286 0.73 -16.81 -7.18
C LEU A 286 1.24 -15.67 -8.06
N PHE A 287 0.71 -15.51 -9.27
CA PHE A 287 1.07 -14.41 -10.17
C PHE A 287 0.78 -13.05 -9.54
N VAL A 288 -0.43 -12.85 -9.01
CA VAL A 288 -0.83 -11.61 -8.32
C VAL A 288 0.12 -11.34 -7.15
N TYR A 289 0.38 -12.34 -6.31
CA TYR A 289 1.29 -12.22 -5.16
C TYR A 289 2.70 -11.77 -5.57
N LEU A 290 3.28 -12.38 -6.60
CA LEU A 290 4.60 -12.04 -7.13
C LEU A 290 4.64 -10.62 -7.69
N VAL A 291 3.65 -10.24 -8.49
CA VAL A 291 3.56 -8.89 -9.05
C VAL A 291 3.42 -7.84 -7.95
N GLY A 292 2.51 -8.05 -6.99
CA GLY A 292 2.33 -7.13 -5.87
C GLY A 292 3.58 -7.01 -5.00
N THR A 293 4.28 -8.11 -4.74
CA THR A 293 5.56 -8.11 -4.01
C THR A 293 6.64 -7.35 -4.77
N ALA A 294 6.77 -7.56 -6.08
CA ALA A 294 7.72 -6.83 -6.92
C ALA A 294 7.44 -5.31 -6.92
N PHE A 295 6.17 -4.91 -6.96
CA PHE A 295 5.78 -3.50 -6.82
C PHE A 295 6.17 -2.93 -5.45
N LEU A 296 5.88 -3.63 -4.36
CA LEU A 296 6.25 -3.17 -3.01
C LEU A 296 7.76 -2.98 -2.88
N LEU A 297 8.55 -3.93 -3.38
CA LEU A 297 10.01 -3.84 -3.40
C LEU A 297 10.49 -2.67 -4.27
N PHE A 298 9.95 -2.50 -5.47
CA PHE A 298 10.29 -1.39 -6.35
C PHE A 298 10.01 -0.03 -5.70
N PHE A 299 8.82 0.15 -5.13
CA PHE A 299 8.44 1.40 -4.47
C PHE A 299 9.31 1.67 -3.24
N HIS A 300 9.64 0.65 -2.46
CA HIS A 300 10.56 0.77 -1.33
C HIS A 300 11.97 1.20 -1.78
N SER A 301 12.53 0.56 -2.81
CA SER A 301 13.83 0.94 -3.37
C SER A 301 13.81 2.36 -3.94
N TYR A 302 12.76 2.72 -4.66
CA TYR A 302 12.57 4.06 -5.21
C TYR A 302 12.50 5.13 -4.11
N ALA A 303 11.68 4.91 -3.08
CA ALA A 303 11.54 5.83 -1.95
C ALA A 303 12.87 5.99 -1.19
N SER A 304 13.57 4.88 -0.93
CA SER A 304 14.87 4.88 -0.23
C SER A 304 15.93 5.67 -1.02
N PHE A 305 15.97 5.49 -2.34
CA PHE A 305 16.86 6.25 -3.22
C PHE A 305 16.58 7.75 -3.17
N HIS A 306 15.32 8.16 -3.28
CA HIS A 306 14.97 9.59 -3.23
C HIS A 306 15.21 10.21 -1.86
N TYR A 307 14.94 9.49 -0.78
CA TYR A 307 15.20 9.96 0.58
C TYR A 307 16.70 10.22 0.81
N THR A 308 17.55 9.27 0.42
CA THR A 308 19.01 9.44 0.55
C THR A 308 19.53 10.59 -0.31
N ALA A 309 19.03 10.74 -1.55
CA ALA A 309 19.38 11.86 -2.42
C ALA A 309 18.98 13.22 -1.80
N LEU A 310 17.80 13.32 -1.19
CA LEU A 310 17.34 14.53 -0.50
C LEU A 310 18.23 14.89 0.69
N VAL A 311 18.54 13.93 1.55
CA VAL A 311 19.42 14.13 2.71
C VAL A 311 20.81 14.59 2.27
N GLN A 312 21.36 13.99 1.21
CA GLN A 312 22.66 14.39 0.67
C GLN A 312 22.64 15.81 0.08
N SER A 313 21.57 16.19 -0.61
CA SER A 313 21.38 17.55 -1.13
C SER A 313 21.35 18.58 0.00
N GLN A 314 20.66 18.28 1.10
CA GLN A 314 20.62 19.18 2.27
C GLN A 314 22.00 19.34 2.93
N LYS A 315 22.75 18.24 3.10
CA LYS A 315 24.11 18.28 3.64
C LYS A 315 25.06 19.13 2.77
N LYS A 316 24.98 18.99 1.44
CA LYS A 316 25.77 19.81 0.50
C LYS A 316 25.40 21.29 0.59
N ALA A 317 24.11 21.60 0.71
CA ALA A 317 23.65 22.97 0.87
C ALA A 317 24.18 23.61 2.17
N ALA A 318 24.23 22.88 3.28
CA ALA A 318 24.75 23.39 4.56
C ALA A 318 26.25 23.75 4.49
N LEU A 319 27.06 22.94 3.81
CA LEU A 319 28.49 23.23 3.60
C LEU A 319 28.73 24.41 2.66
N ALA A 320 27.80 24.69 1.74
CA ALA A 320 27.93 25.78 0.77
C ALA A 320 27.84 27.20 1.39
N TYR A 321 27.40 27.33 2.64
CA TYR A 321 27.24 28.63 3.32
C TYR A 321 28.38 28.97 4.30
N ARG A 322 29.26 28.03 4.61
CA ARG A 322 30.40 28.26 5.52
C ARG A 322 31.69 28.47 4.75
N ASP A 323 32.60 29.27 5.31
CA ASP A 323 33.97 29.38 4.81
C ASP A 323 34.78 28.15 5.25
N ALA A 324 35.45 27.49 4.30
CA ALA A 324 36.12 26.22 4.53
C ALA A 324 37.30 26.30 5.51
N LEU A 325 37.94 27.48 5.62
CA LEU A 325 39.09 27.68 6.51
C LEU A 325 38.66 28.06 7.92
N THR A 326 37.71 28.99 8.04
CA THR A 326 37.37 29.67 9.31
C THR A 326 36.09 29.14 9.97
N GLY A 327 35.24 28.40 9.24
CA GLY A 327 34.00 27.82 9.77
C GLY A 327 32.86 28.81 10.04
N ILE A 328 33.10 30.12 9.90
CA ILE A 328 32.07 31.16 9.96
C ILE A 328 31.34 31.27 8.61
N ALA A 329 30.37 32.17 8.48
CA ALA A 329 29.66 32.37 7.22
C ALA A 329 30.63 32.79 6.10
N ASN A 330 30.41 32.31 4.87
CA ASN A 330 31.15 32.79 3.71
C ASN A 330 30.48 34.03 3.09
N ARG A 331 31.13 34.64 2.10
CA ARG A 331 30.62 35.80 1.35
C ARG A 331 29.19 35.60 0.82
N ARG A 332 28.88 34.40 0.31
CA ARG A 332 27.53 34.10 -0.19
C ARG A 332 26.48 34.17 0.92
N GLN A 333 26.75 33.54 2.08
CA GLN A 333 25.84 33.60 3.22
C GLN A 333 25.70 35.03 3.76
N PHE A 334 26.78 35.82 3.72
CA PHE A 334 26.75 37.24 4.06
C PHE A 334 25.80 38.02 3.15
N GLU A 335 25.95 37.93 1.83
CA GLU A 335 25.12 38.65 0.86
C GLU A 335 23.64 38.31 1.03
N GLU A 336 23.30 37.01 1.12
CA GLU A 336 21.92 36.56 1.30
C GLU A 336 21.32 37.00 2.64
N THR A 337 22.11 36.98 3.72
CA THR A 337 21.66 37.42 5.05
C THR A 337 21.50 38.94 5.11
N LEU A 338 22.41 39.69 4.47
CA LEU A 338 22.31 41.15 4.40
C LEU A 338 21.04 41.56 3.67
N ASP A 339 20.73 40.93 2.54
CA ASP A 339 19.49 41.18 1.79
C ASP A 339 18.23 40.82 2.59
N LEU A 340 18.28 39.76 3.39
CA LEU A 340 17.18 39.34 4.26
C LEU A 340 16.95 40.35 5.38
N GLU A 341 17.99 40.66 6.15
CA GLU A 341 17.90 41.58 7.28
C GLU A 341 17.65 43.02 6.84
N TRP A 342 18.13 43.43 5.67
CA TRP A 342 17.79 44.71 5.05
C TRP A 342 16.29 44.85 4.79
N ARG A 343 15.68 43.84 4.14
CA ARG A 343 14.22 43.83 3.89
C ARG A 343 13.42 43.81 5.18
N ARG A 344 13.92 43.09 6.19
CA ARG A 344 13.31 43.05 7.53
C ARG A 344 13.36 44.42 8.20
N ALA A 345 14.54 45.03 8.28
CA ALA A 345 14.78 46.34 8.85
C ALA A 345 13.91 47.42 8.17
N LYS A 346 13.77 47.37 6.83
CA LYS A 346 12.87 48.24 6.06
C LYS A 346 11.41 48.12 6.51
N ARG A 347 10.92 46.89 6.73
CA ARG A 347 9.53 46.61 7.11
C ARG A 347 9.20 47.13 8.51
N ILE A 348 10.14 47.00 9.45
CA ILE A 348 9.93 47.36 10.86
C ILE A 348 10.49 48.76 11.21
N ASN A 349 10.98 49.50 10.20
CA ASN A 349 11.66 50.78 10.36
C ASN A 349 12.77 50.75 11.44
N ALA A 350 13.62 49.72 11.39
CA ALA A 350 14.75 49.55 12.30
C ALA A 350 16.09 49.84 11.60
N PRO A 351 17.14 50.23 12.36
CA PRO A 351 18.46 50.39 11.78
C PRO A 351 19.11 49.03 11.49
N ILE A 352 19.90 48.99 10.42
CA ILE A 352 20.85 47.92 10.14
C ILE A 352 22.24 48.52 10.05
N SER A 353 23.20 47.88 10.70
CA SER A 353 24.60 48.28 10.70
C SER A 353 25.47 47.20 10.07
N LEU A 354 26.55 47.64 9.45
CA LEU A 354 27.57 46.80 8.85
C LEU A 354 28.94 47.21 9.38
N VAL A 355 29.75 46.22 9.71
CA VAL A 355 31.15 46.40 10.07
C VAL A 355 32.01 45.68 9.03
N MET A 356 32.77 46.43 8.25
CA MET A 356 33.81 45.89 7.38
C MET A 356 35.14 45.87 8.14
N ILE A 357 35.84 44.75 8.09
CA ILE A 357 36.99 44.44 8.94
C ILE A 357 38.11 43.91 8.05
N ASP A 358 39.32 44.39 8.29
CA ASP A 358 40.51 43.93 7.60
C ASP A 358 41.66 43.74 8.59
N ILE A 359 42.41 42.65 8.42
CA ILE A 359 43.59 42.37 9.24
C ILE A 359 44.76 43.23 8.75
N ASP A 360 45.22 44.12 9.61
CA ASP A 360 46.30 45.03 9.33
C ASP A 360 47.61 44.28 9.04
N HIS A 361 48.29 44.65 7.95
CA HIS A 361 49.58 44.08 7.55
C HIS A 361 49.60 42.56 7.35
N PHE A 362 48.46 41.93 7.04
CA PHE A 362 48.36 40.48 6.89
C PHE A 362 49.29 39.89 5.84
N LYS A 363 49.49 40.57 4.71
CA LYS A 363 50.47 40.16 3.70
C LYS A 363 51.89 40.06 4.27
N ASN A 364 52.35 41.09 4.98
CA ASN A 364 53.68 41.09 5.61
C ASN A 364 53.80 39.97 6.65
N PHE A 365 52.72 39.67 7.37
CA PHE A 365 52.68 38.55 8.30
C PHE A 365 52.85 37.21 7.57
N ASN A 366 52.10 36.99 6.48
CA ASN A 366 52.26 35.77 5.67
C ASN A 366 53.66 35.64 5.05
N ASP A 367 54.22 36.74 4.55
CA ASP A 367 55.56 36.76 3.96
C ASP A 367 56.65 36.44 5.00
N THR A 368 56.40 36.73 6.28
CA THR A 368 57.35 36.49 7.38
C THR A 368 57.19 35.11 8.02
N TYR A 369 55.96 34.65 8.23
CA TYR A 369 55.66 33.45 9.04
C TYR A 369 55.09 32.29 8.22
N GLY A 370 54.88 32.48 6.93
CA GLY A 370 54.31 31.50 6.01
C GLY A 370 52.78 31.42 6.06
N HIS A 371 52.20 30.90 4.98
CA HIS A 371 50.75 30.82 4.82
C HIS A 371 50.04 29.98 5.90
N GLN A 372 50.69 28.94 6.44
CA GLN A 372 50.10 28.13 7.51
C GLN A 372 49.87 28.94 8.80
N ALA A 373 50.82 29.82 9.17
CA ALA A 373 50.65 30.72 10.29
C ALA A 373 49.54 31.77 10.02
N GLY A 374 49.45 32.23 8.77
CA GLY A 374 48.36 33.08 8.27
C GLY A 374 46.98 32.45 8.45
N ASP A 375 46.84 31.19 8.07
CA ASP A 375 45.61 30.42 8.19
C ASP A 375 45.16 30.28 9.65
N GLU A 376 46.09 30.00 10.56
CA GLU A 376 45.81 29.94 12.00
C GLU A 376 45.43 31.32 12.58
N CYS A 377 46.03 32.40 12.08
CA CYS A 377 45.62 33.76 12.41
C CYS A 377 44.17 34.02 11.98
N LEU A 378 43.81 33.68 10.74
CA LEU A 378 42.46 33.86 10.20
C LEU A 378 41.42 33.10 11.02
N LYS A 379 41.71 31.85 11.42
CA LYS A 379 40.82 31.04 12.28
C LYS A 379 40.56 31.70 13.63
N LYS A 380 41.61 32.17 14.30
CA LYS A 380 41.50 32.83 15.62
C LYS A 380 40.76 34.16 15.56
N VAL A 381 41.01 34.95 14.50
CA VAL A 381 40.25 36.18 14.25
C VAL A 381 38.77 35.86 14.04
N ALA A 382 38.46 34.89 13.18
CA ALA A 382 37.09 34.45 12.91
C ALA A 382 36.36 33.98 14.19
N GLU A 383 37.03 33.19 15.03
CA GLU A 383 36.49 32.73 16.32
C GLU A 383 36.13 33.89 17.25
N VAL A 384 36.99 34.92 17.33
CA VAL A 384 36.72 36.10 18.16
C VAL A 384 35.60 36.96 17.59
N LEU A 385 35.54 37.13 16.28
CA LEU A 385 34.44 37.85 15.64
C LEU A 385 33.12 37.12 15.90
N ASN A 386 33.06 35.82 15.62
CA ASN A 386 31.87 35.01 15.79
C ASN A 386 31.40 34.93 17.26
N SER A 387 32.31 34.78 18.22
CA SER A 387 31.97 34.79 19.66
C SER A 387 31.55 36.16 20.21
N THR A 388 31.78 37.24 19.45
CA THR A 388 31.35 38.60 19.83
C THR A 388 29.96 38.92 19.31
N VAL A 389 29.50 38.16 18.32
CA VAL A 389 28.19 38.29 17.67
C VAL A 389 27.23 37.27 18.29
N THR A 390 26.41 37.71 19.24
CA THR A 390 25.57 36.79 20.05
C THR A 390 24.08 36.98 19.87
N ARG A 391 23.63 38.00 19.13
CA ARG A 391 22.20 38.29 18.97
C ARG A 391 21.62 37.57 17.74
N PRO A 392 20.36 37.09 17.82
CA PRO A 392 19.66 36.58 16.65
C PRO A 392 19.55 37.66 15.56
N GLY A 393 20.03 37.37 14.35
CA GLY A 393 20.04 38.29 13.21
C GLY A 393 21.39 38.98 12.96
N ASP A 394 22.30 38.95 13.94
CA ASP A 394 23.67 39.37 13.69
C ASP A 394 24.47 38.21 13.07
N LEU A 395 25.40 38.51 12.15
CA LEU A 395 26.18 37.50 11.42
C LEU A 395 27.62 37.96 11.23
N ALA A 396 28.60 37.14 11.63
CA ALA A 396 29.99 37.29 11.25
C ALA A 396 30.33 36.39 10.05
N ALA A 397 30.96 36.97 9.04
CA ALA A 397 31.34 36.27 7.81
C ALA A 397 32.76 36.63 7.36
N ARG A 398 33.41 35.70 6.66
CA ARG A 398 34.63 35.97 5.91
C ARG A 398 34.24 36.48 4.54
N TYR A 399 34.59 37.73 4.25
CA TYR A 399 34.20 38.42 3.02
C TYR A 399 35.12 38.06 1.85
N GLY A 400 36.42 37.89 2.11
CA GLY A 400 37.40 37.40 1.14
C GLY A 400 38.83 37.62 1.62
N GLY A 401 39.76 36.69 1.36
CA GLY A 401 41.14 36.83 1.83
C GLY A 401 41.24 37.03 3.34
N GLU A 402 41.76 38.18 3.76
CA GLU A 402 41.88 38.68 5.13
C GLU A 402 40.73 39.60 5.59
N GLU A 403 39.73 39.81 4.73
CA GLU A 403 38.58 40.67 4.99
C GLU A 403 37.43 39.89 5.62
N PHE A 404 36.82 40.50 6.64
CA PHE A 404 35.66 40.00 7.35
C PHE A 404 34.56 41.05 7.35
N ALA A 405 33.32 40.59 7.43
CA ALA A 405 32.15 41.45 7.51
C ALA A 405 31.25 41.01 8.67
N VAL A 406 30.66 41.96 9.38
CA VAL A 406 29.69 41.69 10.43
C VAL A 406 28.41 42.49 10.20
N ILE A 407 27.30 41.78 10.02
CA ILE A 407 25.95 42.35 9.97
C ILE A 407 25.44 42.48 11.40
N LEU A 408 24.93 43.66 11.76
CA LEU A 408 24.39 43.93 13.09
C LEU A 408 23.00 44.57 12.98
N THR A 409 22.02 43.98 13.64
CA THR A 409 20.63 44.47 13.73
C THR A 409 20.46 45.54 14.82
N THR A 410 21.37 46.52 14.83
CA THR A 410 21.47 47.55 15.85
C THR A 410 21.79 48.92 15.25
N GLY A 411 21.56 49.97 16.03
CA GLY A 411 21.94 51.34 15.66
C GLY A 411 23.44 51.60 15.76
N ASN A 412 23.86 52.75 15.23
CA ASN A 412 25.24 53.22 15.17
C ASN A 412 26.04 53.08 16.49
N ARG A 413 25.47 53.50 17.63
CA ARG A 413 26.15 53.40 18.94
C ARG A 413 26.45 51.95 19.32
N GLY A 414 25.47 51.05 19.13
CA GLY A 414 25.64 49.63 19.41
C GLY A 414 26.67 48.98 18.48
N ALA A 415 26.64 49.35 17.20
CA ALA A 415 27.58 48.86 16.20
C ALA A 415 29.01 49.30 16.50
N LEU A 416 29.22 50.57 16.88
CA LEU A 416 30.53 51.08 17.26
C LEU A 416 31.09 50.41 18.53
N LEU A 417 30.25 50.19 19.55
CA LEU A 417 30.67 49.48 20.76
C LEU A 417 31.09 48.04 20.46
N LEU A 418 30.33 47.32 19.61
CA LEU A 418 30.69 45.97 19.21
C LEU A 418 31.96 45.94 18.36
N ALA A 419 32.10 46.84 17.40
CA ALA A 419 33.31 46.97 16.59
C ALA A 419 34.55 47.26 17.46
N GLN A 420 34.44 48.15 18.44
CA GLN A 420 35.52 48.42 19.39
C GLN A 420 35.82 47.22 20.28
N LYS A 421 34.80 46.48 20.72
CA LYS A 421 34.95 45.25 21.50
C LYS A 421 35.69 44.17 20.70
N MET A 422 35.33 43.99 19.42
CA MET A 422 36.03 43.08 18.50
C MET A 422 37.50 43.47 18.36
N ARG A 423 37.77 44.75 18.08
CA ARG A 423 39.14 45.29 18.00
C ARG A 423 39.94 44.98 19.26
N LEU A 424 39.42 45.35 20.43
CA LEU A 424 40.11 45.17 21.70
C LEU A 424 40.33 43.69 22.04
N LYS A 425 39.37 42.79 21.74
CA LYS A 425 39.55 41.35 21.94
C LYS A 425 40.66 40.79 21.04
N ILE A 426 40.72 41.20 19.78
CA ILE A 426 41.78 40.77 18.85
C ILE A 426 43.13 41.36 19.27
N THR A 427 43.19 42.62 19.68
CA THR A 427 44.40 43.21 20.29
C THR A 427 44.81 42.52 21.60
N LYS A 428 43.89 41.85 22.32
CA LYS A 428 44.18 41.08 23.53
C LYS A 428 44.63 39.64 23.23
N LEU A 429 44.10 39.00 22.18
CA LEU A 429 44.61 37.69 21.70
C LEU A 429 46.12 37.73 21.46
N ARG A 430 46.63 38.91 21.06
CA ARG A 430 48.06 39.28 20.97
C ARG A 430 48.92 38.83 22.15
N ILE A 431 48.37 38.78 23.37
CA ILE A 431 49.14 38.57 24.61
C ILE A 431 49.44 37.08 24.86
N ASN A 432 48.64 36.16 24.31
CA ASN A 432 48.66 34.75 24.70
C ASN A 432 49.35 33.83 23.68
N LEU A 433 49.90 34.34 22.59
CA LEU A 433 50.39 33.51 21.48
C LEU A 433 51.93 33.31 21.42
N GLY A 434 52.71 33.83 22.36
CA GLY A 434 54.11 33.40 22.56
C GLY A 434 55.10 33.72 21.43
N PHE A 435 54.81 34.76 20.66
CA PHE A 435 55.50 35.18 19.45
C PHE A 435 56.57 36.26 19.77
N THR A 436 57.83 36.09 19.32
CA THR A 436 59.03 36.89 19.68
C THR A 436 59.22 38.21 18.91
N GLN A 437 59.16 39.34 19.64
CA GLN A 437 59.72 40.71 19.43
C GLN A 437 59.67 41.43 18.04
N LEU A 438 59.39 40.74 16.93
CA LEU A 438 59.04 41.29 15.62
C LEU A 438 57.51 41.20 15.34
N GLU A 439 56.70 40.44 16.10
CA GLU A 439 55.23 40.37 15.96
C GLU A 439 54.44 41.54 16.61
N LYS A 440 54.83 42.79 16.39
CA LYS A 440 54.11 43.94 16.99
C LYS A 440 52.76 44.30 16.36
N HIS A 441 52.32 43.69 15.24
CA HIS A 441 51.33 44.37 14.38
C HIS A 441 50.17 43.55 13.77
N ILE A 442 49.73 42.42 14.34
CA ILE A 442 48.38 41.91 13.97
C ILE A 442 47.32 42.66 14.77
N THR A 443 46.74 43.65 14.10
CA THR A 443 45.57 44.39 14.56
C THR A 443 44.50 44.32 13.48
N ILE A 444 43.30 44.81 13.79
CA ILE A 444 42.26 44.96 12.78
C ILE A 444 41.84 46.42 12.66
N SER A 445 41.64 46.85 11.42
CA SER A 445 40.96 48.10 11.10
C SER A 445 39.49 47.81 10.83
N LEU A 446 38.59 48.68 11.30
CA LEU A 446 37.15 48.48 11.18
C LEU A 446 36.46 49.73 10.64
N GLY A 447 35.66 49.55 9.59
CA GLY A 447 34.73 50.54 9.08
C GLY A 447 33.31 50.20 9.45
N VAL A 448 32.60 51.13 10.09
CA VAL A 448 31.22 50.95 10.53
C VAL A 448 30.30 51.88 9.76
N ALA A 449 29.23 51.34 9.20
CA ALA A 449 28.13 52.12 8.63
C ALA A 449 26.80 51.66 9.24
N THR A 450 25.83 52.57 9.32
CA THR A 450 24.48 52.28 9.80
C THR A 450 23.51 53.02 8.93
N GLN A 451 22.47 52.33 8.46
CA GLN A 451 21.40 52.93 7.70
C GLN A 451 20.04 52.53 8.25
N TYR A 452 19.07 53.41 8.05
CA TYR A 452 17.65 53.08 8.11
C TYR A 452 17.19 52.84 6.67
N PRO A 453 16.83 51.61 6.29
CA PRO A 453 16.44 51.33 4.91
C PRO A 453 15.24 52.19 4.45
N ALA A 454 15.50 53.17 3.60
CA ALA A 454 14.57 54.06 2.92
C ALA A 454 14.46 53.75 1.41
N ILE A 455 13.63 54.51 0.68
CA ILE A 455 13.35 54.29 -0.76
C ILE A 455 14.64 54.37 -1.62
N GLU A 456 15.56 55.29 -1.31
CA GLU A 456 16.80 55.52 -2.07
C GLU A 456 18.05 54.82 -1.49
N SER A 457 17.86 53.92 -0.53
CA SER A 457 18.96 53.18 0.10
C SER A 457 18.98 51.73 -0.36
N SER A 458 20.17 51.12 -0.39
CA SER A 458 20.36 49.74 -0.83
C SER A 458 21.49 49.06 -0.05
N PRO A 459 21.49 47.72 0.07
CA PRO A 459 22.59 46.98 0.70
C PRO A 459 23.98 47.31 0.13
N PRO A 460 24.18 47.44 -1.21
CA PRO A 460 25.46 47.85 -1.76
C PRO A 460 25.96 49.21 -1.26
N LYS A 461 25.05 50.17 -1.05
CA LYS A 461 25.40 51.50 -0.52
C LYS A 461 25.89 51.41 0.94
N LEU A 462 25.27 50.55 1.75
CA LEU A 462 25.72 50.30 3.13
C LEU A 462 27.13 49.67 3.16
N ILE A 463 27.42 48.73 2.25
CA ILE A 463 28.76 48.15 2.08
C ILE A 463 29.76 49.23 1.70
N GLU A 464 29.45 50.02 0.67
CA GLU A 464 30.32 51.11 0.20
C GLU A 464 30.64 52.13 1.31
N GLU A 465 29.65 52.49 2.14
CA GLU A 465 29.84 53.38 3.28
C GLU A 465 30.72 52.78 4.36
N ALA A 466 30.58 51.48 4.64
CA ALA A 466 31.42 50.77 5.60
C ALA A 466 32.86 50.65 5.08
N ASP A 467 33.05 50.36 3.79
CA ASP A 467 34.37 50.29 3.14
C ASP A 467 35.08 51.64 3.13
N LYS A 468 34.37 52.74 2.84
CA LYS A 468 34.92 54.10 2.95
C LYS A 468 35.39 54.40 4.38
N ALA A 469 34.64 53.96 5.39
CA ALA A 469 35.04 54.09 6.78
C ALA A 469 36.28 53.23 7.11
N LEU A 470 36.33 52.00 6.61
CA LEU A 470 37.47 51.08 6.78
C LEU A 470 38.74 51.65 6.15
N TYR A 471 38.61 52.21 4.94
CA TYR A 471 39.69 52.89 4.24
C TYR A 471 40.26 54.06 5.06
N ARG A 472 39.40 54.90 5.65
CA ARG A 472 39.84 55.95 6.59
C ARG A 472 40.55 55.39 7.81
N ALA A 473 40.03 54.30 8.40
CA ALA A 473 40.68 53.65 9.55
C ALA A 473 42.11 53.19 9.21
N LYS A 474 42.31 52.62 8.00
CA LYS A 474 43.63 52.21 7.51
C LYS A 474 44.58 53.41 7.32
N ASN A 475 44.11 54.49 6.68
CA ASN A 475 44.94 55.66 6.39
C ASN A 475 45.32 56.48 7.63
N GLU A 476 44.50 56.47 8.66
CA GLU A 476 44.79 57.22 9.89
C GLU A 476 45.74 56.48 10.85
N GLY A 477 46.36 55.38 10.41
CA GLY A 477 47.35 54.64 11.22
C GLY A 477 46.84 53.30 11.77
N ARG A 478 45.78 52.73 11.17
CA ARG A 478 45.29 51.36 11.45
C ARG A 478 44.87 51.11 12.89
N ASN A 479 44.57 49.86 13.25
CA ASN A 479 44.16 49.43 14.59
C ASN A 479 43.07 50.32 15.20
N LYS A 480 42.05 50.69 14.42
CA LYS A 480 41.01 51.63 14.86
C LYS A 480 39.69 51.37 14.19
N THR A 481 38.65 51.93 14.80
CA THR A 481 37.30 51.90 14.29
C THR A 481 36.94 53.29 13.76
N ARG A 482 36.38 53.37 12.56
CA ARG A 482 35.82 54.59 11.98
C ARG A 482 34.37 54.38 11.60
N TYR A 483 33.57 55.43 11.74
CA TYR A 483 32.17 55.45 11.31
C TYR A 483 32.05 56.20 9.98
N SER A 484 31.09 55.85 9.12
CA SER A 484 30.92 56.49 7.81
C SER A 484 30.40 57.95 7.90
N GLY A 485 29.51 58.25 8.84
CA GLY A 485 28.89 59.58 9.03
C GLY A 485 29.72 60.58 9.86
N ARG A 486 29.12 61.74 10.22
CA ARG A 486 29.74 62.73 11.12
C ARG A 486 30.16 62.08 12.43
N GLU A 487 31.38 62.36 12.89
CA GLU A 487 31.93 61.79 14.12
C GLU A 487 30.98 62.03 15.30
N LEU A 488 30.44 60.95 15.84
CA LEU A 488 29.78 60.98 17.13
C LEU A 488 30.89 61.04 18.17
N TYR A 489 31.10 62.20 18.77
CA TYR A 489 31.96 62.33 19.94
C TYR A 489 31.41 61.39 21.03
N MET A 490 32.03 60.22 21.19
CA MET A 490 31.82 59.38 22.36
C MET A 490 32.53 60.06 23.53
N ARG A 491 31.80 60.86 24.30
CA ARG A 491 32.19 61.21 25.66
C ARG A 491 31.91 60.06 26.61
#